data_AF-A0A4R8KZE7-F1
#
_entry.id   AF-A0A4R8KZE7-F1
#
_cell.length_a   1.000
_cell.length_b   1.000
_cell.length_c   1.000
_cell.angle_alpha   90.00
_cell.angle_beta   90.00
_cell.angle_gamma   90.00
#
_symmetry.space_group_name_H-M   'P 1'
#
loop_
_entity.id
_entity.type
_entity.pdbx_description
1 polymer ?
#
loop_
_entity_poly.entity_id
_entity_poly.type
_entity_poly.pdbx_seq_one_letter_code
_entity_poly.pdbx_strand_id
1 'polypeptide(L)'
;MPQTPDLPPDWHAFETAYDVEATWFRLASASLALLGASAFKDQAFSAFAFNAVSFPSISLSFDTDPDNRERDDYPPDWSNECMEDDVPEIGQLWEDGHGRIEGALRELIEAADDEQLGAIEEGYLHSLRKTMVRLETSHAFDQIKTCARFWTVVTQVDADTDEEERLLDQLRLAGGKAMQDGATAG
;
A
#
# COMPACT_ATOMS: atom_id res chain seq x y z
N MET A 1 16.80 -24.77 0.42
CA MET A 1 15.54 -24.14 0.02
C MET A 1 14.75 -23.94 1.30
N PRO A 2 14.37 -22.71 1.69
CA PRO A 2 13.39 -22.56 2.75
C PRO A 2 12.10 -23.19 2.23
N GLN A 3 11.54 -24.12 3.00
CA GLN A 3 10.27 -24.74 2.64
C GLN A 3 9.20 -23.68 2.87
N THR A 4 8.54 -23.22 1.80
CA THR A 4 7.27 -22.51 1.92
C THR A 4 6.33 -23.42 2.71
N PRO A 5 5.74 -22.96 3.81
CA PRO A 5 4.75 -23.77 4.51
C PRO A 5 3.62 -24.14 3.53
N ASP A 6 3.17 -25.40 3.55
CA ASP A 6 1.96 -25.86 2.86
C ASP A 6 0.75 -25.15 3.51
N LEU A 7 0.54 -23.89 3.17
CA LEU A 7 -0.60 -23.12 3.60
C LEU A 7 -1.77 -23.42 2.67
N PRO A 8 -3.00 -23.57 3.20
CA PRO A 8 -4.18 -23.52 2.34
C PRO A 8 -4.20 -22.17 1.59
N PRO A 9 -4.78 -22.11 0.38
CA PRO A 9 -4.96 -20.88 -0.39
C PRO A 9 -5.98 -19.96 0.28
N ASP A 10 -5.59 -19.39 1.42
CA ASP A 10 -6.38 -18.53 2.30
C ASP A 10 -5.55 -17.29 2.65
N TRP A 11 -6.09 -16.11 2.32
CA TRP A 11 -5.39 -14.85 2.56
C TRP A 11 -5.08 -14.63 4.04
N HIS A 12 -6.01 -14.94 4.93
CA HIS A 12 -5.84 -14.62 6.34
C HIS A 12 -4.68 -15.41 6.98
N ALA A 13 -4.59 -16.71 6.67
CA ALA A 13 -3.46 -17.54 7.05
C ALA A 13 -2.15 -17.03 6.45
N PHE A 14 -2.16 -16.62 5.19
CA PHE A 14 -1.00 -16.04 4.52
C PHE A 14 -0.55 -14.72 5.15
N GLU A 15 -1.47 -13.76 5.31
CA GLU A 15 -1.23 -12.43 5.91
C GLU A 15 -0.56 -12.57 7.28
N THR A 16 -1.05 -13.51 8.09
CA THR A 16 -0.53 -13.80 9.43
C THR A 16 0.83 -14.49 9.38
N ALA A 17 1.01 -15.50 8.53
CA ALA A 17 2.27 -16.27 8.47
C ALA A 17 3.46 -15.44 7.99
N TYR A 18 3.20 -14.39 7.21
CA TYR A 18 4.23 -13.52 6.62
C TYR A 18 4.27 -12.13 7.24
N ASP A 19 3.46 -11.85 8.27
CA ASP A 19 3.34 -10.53 8.90
C ASP A 19 3.17 -9.41 7.86
N VAL A 20 2.28 -9.61 6.87
CA VAL A 20 2.22 -8.84 5.63
C VAL A 20 2.02 -7.34 5.90
N GLU A 21 0.96 -6.98 6.63
CA GLU A 21 0.67 -5.57 6.94
C GLU A 21 1.82 -4.89 7.71
N ALA A 22 2.40 -5.59 8.69
CA ALA A 22 3.51 -5.05 9.49
C ALA A 22 4.77 -4.85 8.64
N THR A 23 5.02 -5.77 7.70
CA THR A 23 6.13 -5.68 6.76
C THR A 23 5.93 -4.52 5.80
N TRP A 24 4.78 -4.42 5.12
CA TRP A 24 4.49 -3.31 4.21
C TRP A 24 4.51 -1.96 4.91
N PHE A 25 3.94 -1.85 6.11
CA PHE A 25 4.01 -0.63 6.90
C PHE A 25 5.45 -0.19 7.17
N ARG A 26 6.32 -1.13 7.59
CA ARG A 26 7.73 -0.86 7.87
C ARG A 26 8.47 -0.43 6.60
N LEU A 27 8.24 -1.11 5.47
CA LEU A 27 8.89 -0.80 4.20
C LEU A 27 8.45 0.57 3.69
N ALA A 28 7.15 0.82 3.58
CA ALA A 28 6.62 2.10 3.12
C ALA A 28 7.06 3.27 4.03
N SER A 29 7.06 3.08 5.36
CA SER A 29 7.55 4.10 6.29
C SER A 29 9.03 4.43 6.07
N ALA A 30 9.86 3.42 5.83
CA ALA A 30 11.27 3.60 5.53
C ALA A 30 11.49 4.20 4.13
N SER A 31 10.66 3.86 3.14
CA SER A 31 10.66 4.48 1.82
C SER A 31 10.36 5.98 1.89
N LEU A 32 9.40 6.40 2.71
CA LEU A 32 9.10 7.82 2.94
C LEU A 32 10.31 8.55 3.57
N ALA A 33 11.02 7.91 4.50
CA ALA A 33 12.25 8.45 5.08
C ALA A 33 13.36 8.63 4.03
N LEU A 34 13.56 7.61 3.19
CA LEU A 34 14.55 7.63 2.11
C LEU A 34 14.19 8.70 1.06
N LEU A 35 12.92 8.80 0.69
CA LEU A 35 12.42 9.80 -0.25
C LEU A 35 12.68 11.21 0.28
N GLY A 36 12.39 11.46 1.56
CA GLY A 36 12.67 12.74 2.23
C GLY A 36 14.16 13.10 2.35
N ALA A 37 15.06 12.13 2.18
CA ALA A 37 16.51 12.33 2.16
C ALA A 37 17.12 12.33 0.74
N SER A 38 16.31 12.02 -0.28
CA SER A 38 16.75 11.86 -1.66
C SER A 38 16.87 13.20 -2.42
N ALA A 39 17.10 13.13 -3.74
CA ALA A 39 17.02 14.29 -4.63
C ALA A 39 15.64 14.94 -4.65
N PHE A 40 14.58 14.22 -4.25
CA PHE A 40 13.19 14.71 -4.22
C PHE A 40 12.81 15.45 -2.94
N LYS A 41 13.73 15.60 -1.96
CA LYS A 41 13.43 16.19 -0.63
C LYS A 41 12.71 17.56 -0.65
N ASP A 42 12.93 18.36 -1.70
CA ASP A 42 12.36 19.71 -1.83
C ASP A 42 11.08 19.74 -2.67
N GLN A 43 10.75 18.62 -3.32
CA GLN A 43 9.54 18.40 -4.12
C GLN A 43 8.33 18.28 -3.20
N ALA A 44 7.26 19.01 -3.53
CA ALA A 44 5.99 18.87 -2.82
C ALA A 44 5.16 17.80 -3.53
N PHE A 45 4.76 16.76 -2.79
CA PHE A 45 3.91 15.70 -3.29
C PHE A 45 2.43 15.98 -2.98
N SER A 46 1.55 15.79 -3.95
CA SER A 46 0.10 15.92 -3.81
C SER A 46 -0.58 14.60 -3.47
N ALA A 47 0.03 13.46 -3.83
CA ALA A 47 -0.58 12.16 -3.58
C ALA A 47 0.44 11.03 -3.42
N PHE A 48 -0.03 9.93 -2.83
CA PHE A 48 0.67 8.65 -2.71
C PHE A 48 -0.30 7.49 -2.98
N ALA A 49 0.16 6.48 -3.71
CA ALA A 49 -0.58 5.26 -3.91
C ALA A 49 0.28 4.01 -3.67
N PHE A 50 -0.36 2.99 -3.08
CA PHE A 50 0.05 1.62 -3.33
C PHE A 50 -0.54 1.20 -4.67
N ASN A 51 0.31 1.03 -5.66
CA ASN A 51 -0.10 0.69 -7.01
C ASN A 51 0.07 -0.81 -7.27
N ALA A 52 -1.04 -1.53 -7.21
CA ALA A 52 -1.14 -2.99 -7.37
C ALA A 52 -1.64 -3.41 -8.77
N VAL A 53 -1.29 -2.65 -9.82
CA VAL A 53 -1.73 -2.93 -11.21
C VAL A 53 -1.29 -4.29 -11.76
N SER A 54 -0.28 -4.92 -11.17
CA SER A 54 0.20 -6.25 -11.60
C SER A 54 0.27 -7.19 -10.41
N PHE A 55 -0.87 -7.44 -9.75
CA PHE A 55 -0.98 -8.42 -8.66
C PHE A 55 -0.21 -9.71 -9.00
N PRO A 56 0.74 -10.15 -8.13
CA PRO A 56 0.97 -9.75 -6.74
C PRO A 56 1.95 -8.59 -6.47
N SER A 57 2.46 -7.94 -7.51
CA SER A 57 3.44 -6.85 -7.38
C SER A 57 2.80 -5.54 -6.90
N ILE A 58 3.58 -4.78 -6.12
CA ILE A 58 3.21 -3.44 -5.61
C ILE A 58 4.30 -2.47 -6.05
N SER A 59 3.89 -1.30 -6.52
CA SER A 59 4.76 -0.15 -6.71
C SER A 59 4.31 1.02 -5.84
N LEU A 60 5.27 1.84 -5.41
CA LEU A 60 5.02 3.10 -4.71
C LEU A 60 4.89 4.22 -5.72
N SER A 61 3.65 4.67 -5.97
CA SER A 61 3.41 5.79 -6.87
C SER A 61 3.21 7.10 -6.09
N PHE A 62 3.72 8.20 -6.64
CA PHE A 62 3.57 9.54 -6.09
C PHE A 62 3.12 10.51 -7.17
N ASP A 63 2.43 11.56 -6.73
CA ASP A 63 2.08 12.66 -7.61
C ASP A 63 2.59 14.00 -7.10
N THR A 64 2.81 14.92 -8.02
CA THR A 64 3.16 16.33 -7.76
C THR A 64 2.08 17.29 -8.23
N ASP A 65 1.14 16.82 -9.06
CA ASP A 65 0.02 17.63 -9.53
C ASP A 65 -1.12 17.61 -8.50
N PRO A 66 -1.44 18.75 -7.85
CA PRO A 66 -2.52 18.81 -6.86
C PRO A 66 -3.91 18.65 -7.46
N ASP A 67 -4.06 18.82 -8.77
CA ASP A 67 -5.35 18.80 -9.46
C ASP A 67 -5.65 17.43 -10.09
N ASN A 68 -4.73 16.45 -10.02
CA ASN A 68 -4.89 15.16 -10.71
C ASN A 68 -6.15 14.40 -10.26
N ARG A 69 -6.41 14.38 -8.94
CA ARG A 69 -7.64 13.79 -8.37
C ARG A 69 -8.91 14.42 -8.96
N GLU A 70 -8.88 15.69 -9.33
CA GLU A 70 -10.07 16.40 -9.81
C GLU A 70 -10.34 16.18 -11.31
N ARG A 71 -9.40 15.54 -12.04
CA ARG A 71 -9.53 15.26 -13.47
C ARG A 71 -10.30 13.99 -13.78
N ASP A 72 -10.45 13.09 -12.81
CA ASP A 72 -11.22 11.84 -12.94
C ASP A 72 -10.71 10.93 -14.08
N ASP A 73 -9.41 11.01 -14.37
CA ASP A 73 -8.74 10.12 -15.32
C ASP A 73 -8.36 8.81 -14.64
N TYR A 74 -8.68 7.67 -15.27
CA TYR A 74 -8.51 6.35 -14.67
C TYR A 74 -7.70 5.35 -15.50
N PRO A 75 -6.65 4.71 -14.94
CA PRO A 75 -6.01 5.03 -13.65
C PRO A 75 -5.39 6.44 -13.65
N PRO A 76 -5.15 7.04 -12.46
CA PRO A 76 -4.48 8.34 -12.38
C PRO A 76 -3.11 8.29 -13.06
N ASP A 77 -2.79 9.32 -13.84
CA ASP A 77 -1.48 9.50 -14.44
C ASP A 77 -0.50 10.00 -13.37
N TRP A 78 0.25 9.09 -12.75
CA TRP A 78 1.14 9.41 -11.64
C TRP A 78 2.39 10.12 -12.15
N SER A 79 2.76 11.25 -11.54
CA SER A 79 4.04 11.93 -11.84
C SER A 79 5.25 10.99 -11.68
N ASN A 80 5.18 10.09 -10.69
CA ASN A 80 6.16 9.04 -10.43
C ASN A 80 5.41 7.71 -10.22
N GLU A 81 5.33 6.88 -11.26
CA GLU A 81 4.62 5.59 -11.20
C GLU A 81 5.34 4.54 -10.33
N CYS A 82 6.67 4.54 -10.32
CA CYS A 82 7.50 3.55 -9.63
C CYS A 82 8.66 4.24 -8.90
N MET A 83 8.45 4.65 -7.64
CA MET A 83 9.49 5.31 -6.85
C MET A 83 10.70 4.41 -6.56
N GLU A 84 10.50 3.09 -6.62
CA GLU A 84 11.54 2.05 -6.53
C GLU A 84 12.61 2.19 -7.62
N ASP A 85 12.22 2.60 -8.83
CA ASP A 85 13.12 2.80 -9.96
C ASP A 85 13.80 4.19 -9.91
N ASP A 86 13.07 5.20 -9.40
CA ASP A 86 13.56 6.58 -9.30
C ASP A 86 14.52 6.79 -8.13
N VAL A 87 14.39 6.01 -7.06
CA VAL A 87 15.25 6.06 -5.86
C VAL A 87 15.79 4.64 -5.59
N PRO A 88 17.02 4.32 -6.04
CA PRO A 88 17.58 2.96 -5.97
C PRO A 88 17.60 2.35 -4.56
N GLU A 89 17.78 3.16 -3.52
CA GLU A 89 17.72 2.70 -2.13
C GLU A 89 16.33 2.22 -1.72
N ILE A 90 15.27 2.81 -2.29
CA ILE A 90 13.89 2.33 -2.11
C ILE A 90 13.71 1.02 -2.86
N GLY A 91 14.18 0.91 -4.11
CA GLY A 91 14.15 -0.35 -4.86
C GLY A 91 14.80 -1.50 -4.09
N GLN A 92 16.03 -1.31 -3.61
CA GLN A 92 16.73 -2.35 -2.82
C GLN A 92 15.99 -2.72 -1.53
N LEU A 93 15.42 -1.72 -0.83
CA LEU A 93 14.64 -1.94 0.39
C LEU A 93 13.45 -2.88 0.14
N TRP A 94 12.74 -2.67 -0.97
CA TRP A 94 11.60 -3.49 -1.35
C TRP A 94 12.02 -4.86 -1.87
N GLU A 95 13.07 -4.97 -2.69
CA GLU A 95 13.61 -6.27 -3.09
C GLU A 95 13.95 -7.16 -1.88
N ASP A 96 14.68 -6.61 -0.91
CA ASP A 96 15.13 -7.34 0.29
C ASP A 96 13.96 -7.65 1.25
N GLY A 97 13.01 -6.72 1.37
CA GLY A 97 11.95 -6.76 2.36
C GLY A 97 10.65 -7.42 1.90
N HIS A 98 10.32 -7.30 0.62
CA HIS A 98 9.07 -7.76 0.01
C HIS A 98 9.25 -9.04 -0.80
N GLY A 99 10.45 -9.32 -1.34
CA GLY A 99 10.67 -10.43 -2.27
C GLY A 99 10.24 -11.81 -1.73
N ARG A 100 10.34 -12.03 -0.40
CA ARG A 100 9.83 -13.26 0.24
C ARG A 100 8.31 -13.34 0.24
N ILE A 101 7.61 -12.23 0.50
CA ILE A 101 6.14 -12.17 0.47
C ILE A 101 5.67 -12.38 -0.97
N GLU A 102 6.26 -11.66 -1.92
CA GLU A 102 5.90 -11.76 -3.33
C GLU A 102 6.09 -13.18 -3.88
N GLY A 103 7.24 -13.81 -3.60
CA GLY A 103 7.50 -15.18 -4.03
C GLY A 103 6.49 -16.17 -3.46
N ALA A 104 6.19 -16.07 -2.17
CA ALA A 104 5.21 -16.94 -1.52
C ALA A 104 3.78 -16.68 -2.00
N LEU A 105 3.44 -15.42 -2.31
CA LEU A 105 2.13 -15.05 -2.84
C LEU A 105 1.93 -15.59 -4.26
N ARG A 106 2.98 -15.61 -5.09
CA ARG A 106 2.94 -16.28 -6.40
C ARG A 106 2.63 -17.77 -6.25
N GLU A 107 3.26 -18.47 -5.30
CA GLU A 107 2.96 -19.88 -5.02
C GLU A 107 1.51 -20.07 -4.51
N LEU A 108 1.02 -19.16 -3.66
CA LEU A 108 -0.37 -19.18 -3.17
C LEU A 108 -1.38 -19.03 -4.32
N ILE A 109 -1.14 -18.10 -5.24
CA ILE A 109 -1.97 -17.84 -6.42
C ILE A 109 -1.98 -19.05 -7.36
N GLU A 110 -0.82 -19.66 -7.61
CA GLU A 110 -0.71 -20.85 -8.46
C GLU A 110 -1.48 -22.06 -7.90
N ALA A 111 -1.66 -22.13 -6.58
CA ALA A 111 -2.39 -23.19 -5.89
C ALA A 111 -3.90 -22.92 -5.74
N ALA A 112 -4.35 -21.69 -5.98
CA ALA A 112 -5.73 -21.26 -5.80
C ALA A 112 -6.62 -21.61 -7.01
N ASP A 113 -7.88 -21.94 -6.75
CA ASP A 113 -8.94 -21.90 -7.78
C ASP A 113 -9.48 -20.47 -7.98
N ASP A 114 -10.39 -20.29 -8.95
CA ASP A 114 -10.93 -18.97 -9.30
C ASP A 114 -11.67 -18.27 -8.14
N GLU A 115 -12.38 -19.02 -7.29
CA GLU A 115 -13.10 -18.46 -6.14
C GLU A 115 -12.11 -18.02 -5.06
N GLN A 116 -11.11 -18.86 -4.79
CA GLN A 116 -10.02 -18.56 -3.87
C GLN A 116 -9.19 -17.37 -4.33
N LEU A 117 -8.91 -17.27 -5.63
CA LEU A 117 -8.14 -16.16 -6.20
C LEU A 117 -8.83 -14.82 -5.95
N GLY A 118 -10.14 -14.73 -6.19
CA GLY A 118 -10.90 -13.51 -5.89
C GLY A 118 -10.89 -13.14 -4.40
N ALA A 119 -10.97 -14.13 -3.51
CA ALA A 119 -10.86 -13.89 -2.07
C ALA A 119 -9.44 -13.48 -1.64
N ILE A 120 -8.41 -14.03 -2.27
CA ILE A 120 -7.01 -13.69 -2.05
C ILE A 120 -6.72 -12.26 -2.49
N GLU A 121 -7.18 -11.88 -3.67
CA GLU A 121 -7.01 -10.53 -4.23
C GLU A 121 -7.71 -9.48 -3.35
N GLU A 122 -8.98 -9.69 -2.97
CA GLU A 122 -9.67 -8.75 -2.08
C GLU A 122 -8.99 -8.67 -0.71
N GLY A 123 -8.55 -9.79 -0.15
CA GLY A 123 -7.78 -9.82 1.10
C GLY A 123 -6.50 -8.98 1.00
N TYR A 124 -5.76 -9.15 -0.08
CA TYR A 124 -4.54 -8.39 -0.37
C TYR A 124 -4.79 -6.88 -0.45
N LEU A 125 -5.79 -6.46 -1.22
CA LEU A 125 -6.17 -5.04 -1.33
C LEU A 125 -6.61 -4.49 0.02
N HIS A 126 -7.40 -5.25 0.78
CA HIS A 126 -7.81 -4.87 2.11
C HIS A 126 -6.62 -4.65 3.05
N SER A 127 -5.59 -5.50 3.00
CA SER A 127 -4.36 -5.34 3.78
C SER A 127 -3.53 -4.13 3.33
N LEU A 128 -3.51 -3.80 2.04
CA LEU A 128 -2.90 -2.55 1.55
C LEU A 128 -3.64 -1.33 2.10
N ARG A 129 -4.98 -1.33 2.07
CA ARG A 129 -5.80 -0.25 2.62
C ARG A 129 -5.58 -0.08 4.13
N LYS A 130 -5.50 -1.18 4.89
CA LYS A 130 -5.14 -1.15 6.32
C LYS A 130 -3.76 -0.52 6.52
N THR A 131 -2.78 -0.92 5.70
CA THR A 131 -1.43 -0.36 5.73
C THR A 131 -1.43 1.14 5.44
N MET A 132 -2.20 1.58 4.45
CA MET A 132 -2.37 3.00 4.09
C MET A 132 -2.89 3.82 5.27
N VAL A 133 -4.02 3.40 5.86
CA VAL A 133 -4.60 4.08 7.04
C VAL A 133 -3.62 4.09 8.21
N ARG A 134 -2.82 3.04 8.37
CA ARG A 134 -1.77 2.99 9.39
C ARG A 134 -0.66 4.02 9.14
N LEU A 135 -0.23 4.21 7.89
CA LEU A 135 0.74 5.27 7.53
C LEU A 135 0.19 6.67 7.81
N GLU A 136 -1.10 6.90 7.49
CA GLU A 136 -1.79 8.16 7.77
C GLU A 136 -1.82 8.45 9.29
N THR A 137 -2.30 7.48 10.07
CA THR A 137 -2.47 7.63 11.53
C THR A 137 -1.15 7.68 12.29
N SER A 138 -0.08 7.11 11.75
CA SER A 138 1.27 7.22 12.34
C SER A 138 2.03 8.46 11.91
N HIS A 139 1.42 9.36 11.13
CA HIS A 139 2.08 10.55 10.57
C HIS A 139 3.33 10.22 9.74
N ALA A 140 3.34 9.06 9.04
CA ALA A 140 4.51 8.63 8.27
C ALA A 140 4.86 9.61 7.14
N PHE A 141 3.86 10.30 6.59
CA PHE A 141 4.01 11.29 5.52
C PHE A 141 4.66 12.60 5.96
N ASP A 142 4.80 12.87 7.27
CA ASP A 142 5.52 14.05 7.77
C ASP A 142 7.03 14.02 7.43
N GLN A 143 7.53 12.86 6.97
CA GLN A 143 8.90 12.66 6.52
C GLN A 143 9.19 13.26 5.14
N ILE A 144 8.15 13.58 4.37
CA ILE A 144 8.25 14.20 3.04
C ILE A 144 7.49 15.52 3.02
N LYS A 145 7.76 16.34 2.01
CA LYS A 145 7.02 17.58 1.81
C LYS A 145 5.73 17.29 1.05
N THR A 146 4.59 17.59 1.65
CA THR A 146 3.26 17.38 1.06
C THR A 146 2.53 18.68 0.77
N CYS A 147 1.62 18.64 -0.20
CA CYS A 147 0.62 19.68 -0.42
C CYS A 147 -0.42 19.67 0.71
N ALA A 148 -1.14 20.79 0.88
CA ALA A 148 -2.15 20.93 1.94
C ALA A 148 -3.30 19.91 1.84
N ARG A 149 -3.62 19.49 0.61
CA ARG A 149 -4.52 18.37 0.33
C ARG A 149 -3.64 17.23 -0.18
N PHE A 150 -3.27 16.32 0.70
CA PHE A 150 -2.54 15.11 0.34
C PHE A 150 -3.52 13.96 0.15
N TRP A 151 -3.48 13.32 -1.01
CA TRP A 151 -4.39 12.25 -1.38
C TRP A 151 -3.71 10.88 -1.28
N THR A 152 -4.40 9.92 -0.70
CA THR A 152 -3.91 8.55 -0.49
C THR A 152 -4.94 7.55 -1.00
N VAL A 153 -4.48 6.61 -1.82
CA VAL A 153 -5.33 5.63 -2.51
C VAL A 153 -4.60 4.30 -2.74
N VAL A 154 -5.32 3.20 -2.91
CA VAL A 154 -4.75 1.92 -3.41
C VAL A 154 -5.26 1.70 -4.82
N THR A 155 -4.39 1.63 -5.83
CA THR A 155 -4.84 1.46 -7.23
C THR A 155 -4.60 0.04 -7.72
N GLN A 156 -5.47 -0.44 -8.60
CA GLN A 156 -5.30 -1.67 -9.38
C GLN A 156 -5.79 -1.46 -10.82
N VAL A 157 -5.56 -2.43 -11.72
CA VAL A 157 -6.13 -2.38 -13.07
C VAL A 157 -7.65 -2.41 -12.98
N ASP A 158 -8.31 -1.53 -13.73
CA ASP A 158 -9.77 -1.38 -13.76
C ASP A 158 -10.42 -1.04 -12.41
N ALA A 159 -9.64 -0.51 -11.45
CA ALA A 159 -10.19 -0.05 -10.17
C ALA A 159 -11.21 1.08 -10.38
N ASP A 160 -12.26 1.09 -9.58
CA ASP A 160 -13.13 2.25 -9.41
C ASP A 160 -12.59 3.07 -8.21
N THR A 161 -12.15 4.32 -8.44
CA THR A 161 -11.52 5.16 -7.38
C THR A 161 -12.57 5.61 -6.39
N ASP A 162 -13.79 5.85 -6.84
CA ASP A 162 -14.85 6.23 -5.93
C ASP A 162 -15.12 5.07 -4.97
N GLU A 163 -15.14 3.83 -5.48
CA GLU A 163 -15.27 2.65 -4.64
C GLU A 163 -14.05 2.44 -3.73
N GLU A 164 -12.84 2.61 -4.26
CA GLU A 164 -11.62 2.51 -3.46
C GLU A 164 -11.56 3.54 -2.33
N GLU A 165 -11.86 4.81 -2.63
CA GLU A 165 -11.94 5.88 -1.64
C GLU A 165 -13.00 5.56 -0.59
N ARG A 166 -14.16 5.04 -1.01
CA ARG A 166 -15.22 4.59 -0.09
C ARG A 166 -14.73 3.47 0.81
N LEU A 167 -13.95 2.51 0.31
CA LEU A 167 -13.39 1.40 1.09
C LEU A 167 -12.33 1.88 2.09
N LEU A 168 -11.46 2.80 1.68
CA LEU A 168 -10.49 3.45 2.58
C LEU A 168 -11.18 4.26 3.66
N ASP A 169 -12.20 5.05 3.32
CA ASP A 169 -12.94 5.87 4.28
C ASP A 169 -13.65 5.02 5.35
N GLN A 170 -14.15 3.84 4.99
CA GLN A 170 -14.68 2.90 5.98
C GLN A 170 -13.63 2.48 7.01
N LEU A 171 -12.40 2.23 6.59
CA LEU A 171 -11.30 1.89 7.49
C LEU A 171 -10.84 3.08 8.34
N ARG A 172 -10.78 4.28 7.75
CA ARG A 172 -10.47 5.53 8.49
C ARG A 172 -11.48 5.76 9.61
N LEU A 173 -12.78 5.59 9.32
CA LEU A 173 -13.85 5.71 10.31
C LEU A 173 -13.78 4.62 11.38
N ALA A 174 -13.47 3.38 11.02
CA ALA A 174 -13.30 2.29 11.97
C ALA A 174 -12.10 2.51 12.91
N GLY A 175 -10.97 2.98 12.38
CA GLY A 175 -9.77 3.33 13.16
C GLY A 175 -9.99 4.53 14.09
N GLY A 176 -10.69 5.56 13.61
CA GLY A 176 -11.08 6.72 14.43
C GLY A 176 -12.01 6.33 15.59
N LYS A 177 -12.95 5.40 15.34
CA LYS A 177 -13.85 4.87 16.37
C LYS A 177 -13.09 4.05 17.43
N ALA A 178 -12.15 3.21 17.03
CA ALA A 178 -11.33 2.42 17.96
C ALA A 178 -10.49 3.30 18.89
N MET A 179 -9.97 4.44 18.41
CA MET A 179 -9.25 5.40 19.26
C MET A 179 -10.17 6.15 20.24
N GLN A 180 -11.42 6.47 19.83
CA GLN A 180 -12.40 7.14 20.70
C GLN A 180 -12.91 6.20 21.82
N ASP A 181 -13.16 4.94 21.50
CA ASP A 181 -13.63 3.94 22.46
C ASP A 181 -12.51 3.50 23.44
N GLY A 182 -11.24 3.59 23.03
CA GLY A 182 -10.08 3.36 23.91
C GLY A 182 -9.79 4.51 24.89
N ALA A 183 -10.19 5.74 24.55
CA ALA A 183 -9.97 6.93 25.39
C ALA A 183 -11.00 7.11 26.52
N THR A 184 -12.07 6.31 26.54
CA THR A 184 -13.14 6.36 27.55
C THR A 184 -13.02 5.29 28.65
N ALA A 185 -11.97 4.44 28.59
CA ALA A 185 -11.71 3.37 29.57
C ALA A 185 -10.56 3.66 30.53
N GLY A 186 -10.28 4.94 30.82
CA GLY A 186 -9.25 5.40 31.78
C GLY A 186 -9.82 5.93 33.08
#